data_AF-A0A1G9AUH6-F1
#
_entry.id   AF-A0A1G9AUH6-F1
#
_cell.length_a   1.000
_cell.length_b   1.000
_cell.length_c   1.000
_cell.angle_alpha   90.00
_cell.angle_beta   90.00
_cell.angle_gamma   90.00
#
_symmetry.space_group_name_H-M   'P 1'
#
loop_
_entity.id
_entity.type
_entity.pdbx_description
1 polymer ?
#
loop_
_entity_poly.entity_id
_entity_poly.type
_entity_poly.pdbx_seq_one_letter_code
_entity_poly.pdbx_strand_id
1 'polypeptide(L)'
;MKVVLIGFRGTGKTTVGRILANRLGLPFYDTDALIEQRAGMPIPEIFRRAGEAHFRALEREVIASLRTAEGVIATGGGAVCDPANVADLRWHGRVFLLTAAPEICHERIAGSDRPGLTDLSPAEEIRTLLARRKDAYLGAADTCIDTGRRTPAEVADIICREIRGETGISPDDARERAALLERFGLSTLGEMLDRDPGLSVCGIGGNPCAHSKSPLLYNRLFERFGMNYHYTRFEWPDVGTIVRLAHLLPLKGLSVTIPFKSDVMRYLDEVSEHAAAIGAVNTVVRCGGRLYGHNTDWLGVRAPLVHRRGGRAVVLGAGGAAAAAVYALKTLDMDVTVLARRAAAAQRLAGRFGCRWGGLDEFKGSDADVVVHATPVGMEPDTRSLLAACDLRAGMTIFDLVYTPPETALIRAAREAGCETIPGTEMFVHQAVEQFRLITGIAVAPEVVREMLA
;
A
#
# COMPACT_ATOMS: atom_id res chain seq x y z
N MET A 1 -7.86 21.28 15.31
CA MET A 1 -7.54 20.73 13.97
C MET A 1 -6.03 20.50 13.86
N LYS A 2 -5.60 19.40 13.23
CA LYS A 2 -4.18 19.14 12.93
C LYS A 2 -3.93 19.06 11.43
N VAL A 3 -2.97 19.85 10.96
CA VAL A 3 -2.51 19.87 9.56
C VAL A 3 -1.02 19.54 9.52
N VAL A 4 -0.64 18.55 8.71
CA VAL A 4 0.76 18.10 8.63
C VAL A 4 1.31 18.37 7.24
N LEU A 5 2.47 19.01 7.16
CA LEU A 5 3.21 19.26 5.93
C LEU A 5 4.41 18.31 5.86
N ILE A 6 4.41 17.47 4.84
CA ILE A 6 5.48 16.51 4.55
C ILE A 6 6.08 16.79 3.17
N GLY A 7 7.21 16.15 2.89
CA GLY A 7 7.88 16.25 1.59
C GLY A 7 9.37 16.52 1.71
N PHE A 8 10.04 16.49 0.56
CA PHE A 8 11.49 16.61 0.51
C PHE A 8 11.98 17.97 1.02
N ARG A 9 13.26 18.08 1.39
CA ARG A 9 13.86 19.38 1.73
C ARG A 9 13.78 20.32 0.50
N GLY A 10 13.66 21.62 0.72
CA GLY A 10 13.50 22.60 -0.37
C GLY A 10 12.07 22.75 -0.93
N THR A 11 11.09 21.94 -0.50
CA THR A 11 9.68 22.09 -0.97
C THR A 11 8.90 23.19 -0.23
N GLY A 12 9.53 23.91 0.70
CA GLY A 12 8.93 25.09 1.34
C GLY A 12 8.05 24.81 2.56
N LYS A 13 8.08 23.60 3.14
CA LYS A 13 7.25 23.19 4.29
C LYS A 13 7.22 24.18 5.45
N THR A 14 8.37 24.62 5.95
CA THR A 14 8.44 25.57 7.07
C THR A 14 7.83 26.92 6.71
N THR A 15 8.12 27.45 5.52
CA THR A 15 7.59 28.74 5.06
C THR A 15 6.08 28.69 4.84
N VAL A 16 5.59 27.67 4.12
CA VAL A 16 4.15 27.43 3.92
C VAL A 16 3.46 27.22 5.25
N GLY A 17 4.07 26.44 6.16
CA GLY A 17 3.51 26.11 7.47
C GLY A 17 3.29 27.32 8.35
N ARG A 18 4.23 28.27 8.39
CA ARG A 18 4.06 29.53 9.13
C ARG A 18 2.92 30.39 8.58
N ILE A 19 2.83 30.52 7.24
CA ILE A 19 1.76 31.28 6.59
C ILE A 19 0.41 30.64 6.90
N LEU A 20 0.34 29.31 6.76
CA LEU A 20 -0.88 28.54 7.00
C LEU A 20 -1.32 28.64 8.47
N ALA A 21 -0.40 28.50 9.42
CA ALA A 21 -0.68 28.64 10.85
C ALA A 21 -1.27 30.02 11.17
N ASN A 22 -0.68 31.10 10.64
CA ASN A 22 -1.18 32.46 10.80
C ASN A 22 -2.59 32.63 10.21
N ARG A 23 -2.84 32.08 9.02
CA ARG A 23 -4.16 32.17 8.34
C ARG A 23 -5.26 31.38 9.05
N LEU A 24 -4.89 30.26 9.68
CA LEU A 24 -5.82 29.42 10.42
C LEU A 24 -5.96 29.82 11.90
N GLY A 25 -5.12 30.74 12.39
CA GLY A 25 -5.08 31.10 13.81
C GLY A 25 -4.62 29.95 14.70
N LEU A 26 -3.73 29.09 14.20
CA LEU A 26 -3.27 27.87 14.88
C LEU A 26 -1.78 27.96 15.23
N PRO A 27 -1.29 27.19 16.24
CA PRO A 27 0.13 27.05 16.51
C PRO A 27 0.89 26.43 15.32
N PHE A 28 2.16 26.82 15.17
CA PHE A 28 3.09 26.22 14.21
C PHE A 28 4.17 25.41 14.92
N TYR A 29 4.36 24.17 14.50
CA TYR A 29 5.42 23.27 15.00
C TYR A 29 6.34 22.88 13.84
N ASP A 30 7.64 23.16 13.97
CA ASP A 30 8.66 22.65 13.06
C ASP A 30 9.42 21.53 13.78
N THR A 31 9.29 20.29 13.30
CA THR A 31 9.88 19.15 14.01
C THR A 31 11.40 19.22 14.05
N ASP A 32 12.05 19.77 13.01
CA ASP A 32 13.51 19.93 13.00
C ASP A 32 13.93 20.89 14.11
N ALA A 33 13.21 22.01 14.29
CA ALA A 33 13.49 22.97 15.36
C ALA A 33 13.23 22.39 16.77
N LEU A 34 12.18 21.59 16.93
CA LEU A 34 11.88 20.91 18.19
C LEU A 34 12.94 19.86 18.55
N ILE A 35 13.49 19.15 17.56
CA ILE A 35 14.61 18.22 17.75
C ILE A 35 15.85 18.98 18.23
N GLU A 36 16.20 20.10 17.58
CA GLU A 36 17.35 20.93 17.99
C GLU A 36 17.18 21.49 19.41
N GLN A 37 15.98 21.96 19.75
CA GLN A 37 15.66 22.43 21.10
C GLN A 37 15.82 21.32 22.14
N ARG A 38 15.34 20.11 21.84
CA ARG A 38 15.44 18.95 22.76
C ARG A 38 16.88 18.46 22.90
N ALA A 39 17.66 18.45 21.82
CA ALA A 39 19.05 18.02 21.82
C ALA A 39 20.02 19.09 22.38
N GLY A 40 19.58 20.36 22.42
CA GLY A 40 20.42 21.49 22.80
C GLY A 40 21.53 21.80 21.77
N MET A 41 21.43 21.28 20.55
CA MET A 41 22.42 21.48 19.48
C MET A 41 21.80 21.36 18.08
N PRO A 42 22.40 21.97 17.05
CA PRO A 42 21.92 21.87 15.67
C PRO A 42 21.95 20.45 15.12
N ILE A 43 21.03 20.10 14.20
CA ILE A 43 20.96 18.76 13.60
C ILE A 43 22.30 18.30 13.01
N PRO A 44 23.07 19.12 12.25
CA PRO A 44 24.37 18.68 11.75
C PRO A 44 25.32 18.21 12.86
N GLU A 45 25.25 18.81 14.06
CA GLU A 45 26.07 18.41 15.20
C GLU A 45 25.59 17.10 15.83
N ILE A 46 24.28 16.86 15.86
CA ILE A 46 23.71 15.58 16.29
C ILE A 46 24.25 14.45 15.41
N PHE A 47 24.24 14.63 14.09
CA PHE A 47 24.77 13.64 13.15
C PHE A 47 26.27 13.42 13.35
N ARG A 48 27.07 14.48 13.56
CA ARG A 48 28.52 14.36 13.80
C ARG A 48 28.87 13.66 15.11
N ARG A 49 28.14 13.95 16.20
CA ARG A 49 28.49 13.46 17.54
C ARG A 49 27.85 12.12 17.90
N ALA A 50 26.59 11.91 17.49
CA ALA A 50 25.77 10.78 17.94
C ALA A 50 25.24 9.90 16.79
N GLY A 51 25.44 10.32 15.54
CA GLY A 51 25.05 9.57 14.36
C GLY A 51 23.55 9.62 14.03
N GLU A 52 23.19 9.03 12.88
CA GLU A 52 21.82 9.06 12.37
C GLU A 52 20.83 8.30 13.26
N ALA A 53 21.23 7.16 13.82
CA ALA A 53 20.34 6.35 14.66
C ALA A 53 19.82 7.14 15.88
N HIS A 54 20.68 7.94 16.52
CA HIS A 54 20.30 8.81 17.62
C HIS A 54 19.36 9.94 17.16
N PHE A 55 19.67 10.59 16.02
CA PHE A 55 18.78 11.58 15.42
C PHE A 55 17.38 11.00 15.13
N ARG A 56 17.29 9.78 14.59
CA ARG A 56 16.00 9.12 14.30
C ARG A 56 15.22 8.82 15.57
N ALA A 57 15.88 8.43 16.66
CA ALA A 57 15.24 8.25 17.96
C ALA A 57 14.64 9.57 18.49
N LEU A 58 15.38 10.68 18.39
CA LEU A 58 14.87 12.00 18.75
C LEU A 58 13.70 12.44 17.85
N GLU A 59 13.81 12.21 16.53
CA GLU A 59 12.74 12.49 15.56
C GLU A 59 11.45 11.73 15.93
N ARG A 60 11.58 10.44 16.28
CA ARG A 60 10.49 9.59 16.76
C ARG A 60 9.83 10.16 18.02
N GLU A 61 10.62 10.53 19.04
CA GLU A 61 10.12 11.08 20.30
C GLU A 61 9.38 12.41 20.10
N VAL A 62 9.96 13.32 19.31
CA VAL A 62 9.36 14.64 19.01
C VAL A 62 8.03 14.47 18.29
N ILE A 63 7.99 13.63 17.25
CA ILE A 63 6.75 13.40 16.50
C ILE A 63 5.68 12.73 17.37
N ALA A 64 6.05 11.74 18.19
CA ALA A 64 5.12 11.10 19.11
C ALA A 64 4.52 12.10 20.12
N SER A 65 5.31 13.08 20.58
CA SER A 65 4.82 14.15 21.47
C SER A 65 3.76 15.06 20.83
N LEU A 66 3.70 15.10 19.50
CA LEU A 66 2.74 15.90 18.73
C LEU A 66 1.48 15.11 18.33
N ARG A 67 1.32 13.85 18.78
CA ARG A 67 0.19 12.99 18.41
C ARG A 67 -1.17 13.59 18.71
N THR A 68 -1.34 14.38 19.76
CA THR A 68 -2.62 15.04 20.09
C THR A 68 -2.56 16.55 19.88
N ALA A 69 -1.46 17.07 19.35
CA ALA A 69 -1.29 18.50 19.14
C ALA A 69 -2.27 19.01 18.07
N GLU A 70 -2.91 20.14 18.35
CA GLU A 70 -3.63 20.92 17.35
C GLU A 70 -2.71 22.01 16.81
N GLY A 71 -2.64 22.13 15.48
CA GLY A 71 -1.73 23.06 14.84
C GLY A 71 -1.30 22.64 13.45
N VAL A 72 -0.42 23.45 12.86
CA VAL A 72 0.27 23.16 11.61
C VAL A 72 1.66 22.59 11.95
N ILE A 73 1.94 21.38 11.51
CA ILE A 73 3.19 20.67 11.76
C ILE A 73 3.99 20.57 10.46
N ALA A 74 5.19 21.13 10.40
CA ALA A 74 6.14 20.89 9.32
C ALA A 74 7.17 19.85 9.76
N THR A 75 7.33 18.81 8.96
CA THR A 75 8.20 17.66 9.30
C THR A 75 9.59 17.74 8.65
N GLY A 76 10.55 17.03 9.23
CA GLY A 76 11.82 16.71 8.58
C GLY A 76 11.61 15.88 7.31
N GLY A 77 12.46 16.05 6.30
CA GLY A 77 12.26 15.42 5.00
C GLY A 77 12.33 13.88 4.99
N GLY A 78 12.80 13.26 6.07
CA GLY A 78 12.83 11.80 6.22
C GLY A 78 11.79 11.26 7.20
N ALA A 79 11.01 12.13 7.86
CA ALA A 79 10.18 11.76 9.00
C ALA A 79 9.17 10.64 8.68
N VAL A 80 8.57 10.68 7.49
CA VAL A 80 7.56 9.70 7.05
C VAL A 80 8.14 8.37 6.56
N CYS A 81 9.47 8.24 6.51
CA CYS A 81 10.11 6.96 6.23
C CYS A 81 9.97 5.97 7.40
N ASP A 82 9.71 6.47 8.60
CA ASP A 82 9.30 5.67 9.75
C ASP A 82 7.75 5.59 9.79
N PRO A 83 7.15 4.41 9.56
CA PRO A 83 5.70 4.24 9.59
C PRO A 83 5.07 4.58 10.94
N ALA A 84 5.82 4.49 12.05
CA ALA A 84 5.31 4.87 13.35
C ALA A 84 5.11 6.39 13.44
N ASN A 85 6.01 7.18 12.83
CA ASN A 85 5.84 8.63 12.73
C ASN A 85 4.60 8.98 11.93
N VAL A 86 4.36 8.26 10.84
CA VAL A 86 3.15 8.44 10.04
C VAL A 86 1.89 8.20 10.88
N ALA A 87 1.87 7.18 11.75
CA ALA A 87 0.74 6.92 12.63
C ALA A 87 0.41 8.09 13.58
N ASP A 88 1.43 8.70 14.21
CA ASP A 88 1.22 9.82 15.14
C ASP A 88 0.86 11.14 14.42
N LEU A 89 1.46 11.37 13.24
CA LEU A 89 1.14 12.53 12.40
C LEU A 89 -0.30 12.45 11.87
N ARG A 90 -0.76 11.26 11.47
CA ARG A 90 -2.09 11.03 10.91
C ARG A 90 -3.19 10.93 11.96
N TRP A 91 -2.86 10.70 13.24
CA TRP A 91 -3.86 10.65 14.32
C TRP A 91 -4.69 11.93 14.35
N HIS A 92 -5.96 11.85 13.92
CA HIS A 92 -6.89 12.98 13.71
C HIS A 92 -6.27 14.15 12.92
N GLY A 93 -5.35 13.87 12.01
CA GLY A 93 -4.62 14.85 11.21
C GLY A 93 -4.80 14.65 9.72
N ARG A 94 -4.72 15.75 8.96
CA ARG A 94 -4.69 15.71 7.48
C ARG A 94 -3.29 16.06 6.99
N VAL A 95 -2.75 15.23 6.10
CA VAL A 95 -1.37 15.29 5.64
C VAL A 95 -1.28 15.79 4.21
N PHE A 96 -0.51 16.86 4.01
CA PHE A 96 -0.24 17.47 2.72
C PHE A 96 1.22 17.23 2.32
N LEU A 97 1.42 16.57 1.20
CA LEU A 97 2.73 16.40 0.58
C LEU A 97 3.04 17.58 -0.32
N LEU A 98 4.07 18.34 0.04
CA LEU A 98 4.63 19.38 -0.81
C LEU A 98 5.73 18.78 -1.68
N THR A 99 5.56 18.88 -3.00
CA THR A 99 6.52 18.39 -4.00
C THR A 99 7.16 19.54 -4.77
N ALA A 100 8.32 19.26 -5.36
CA ALA A 100 8.97 20.11 -6.36
C ALA A 100 9.88 19.21 -7.20
N ALA A 101 10.19 19.64 -8.44
CA ALA A 101 11.15 18.93 -9.27
C ALA A 101 12.53 18.81 -8.57
N PRO A 102 13.30 17.75 -8.81
CA PRO A 102 14.64 17.57 -8.22
C PRO A 102 15.55 18.79 -8.43
N GLU A 103 15.49 19.42 -9.60
CA GLU A 103 16.27 20.58 -10.00
C GLU A 103 15.92 21.80 -9.15
N ILE A 104 14.61 22.05 -8.94
CA ILE A 104 14.12 23.13 -8.08
C ILE A 104 14.50 22.88 -6.62
N CYS A 105 14.41 21.61 -6.16
CA CYS A 105 14.88 21.26 -4.82
C CYS A 105 16.36 21.58 -4.69
N HIS A 106 17.19 21.17 -5.65
CA HIS A 106 18.63 21.39 -5.66
C HIS A 106 18.98 22.88 -5.55
N GLU A 107 18.39 23.73 -6.41
CA GLU A 107 18.58 25.19 -6.39
C GLU A 107 18.24 25.79 -5.02
N ARG A 108 17.12 25.36 -4.40
CA ARG A 108 16.68 25.85 -3.09
C ARG A 108 17.55 25.35 -1.92
N ILE A 109 18.36 24.32 -2.12
CA ILE A 109 19.20 23.69 -1.09
C ILE A 109 20.68 24.09 -1.23
N ALA A 110 21.10 24.59 -2.40
CA ALA A 110 22.49 24.82 -2.80
C ALA A 110 23.35 25.72 -1.88
N GLY A 111 22.77 26.35 -0.84
CA GLY A 111 23.47 27.12 0.17
C GLY A 111 23.25 26.67 1.62
N SER A 112 22.76 25.44 1.85
CA SER A 112 22.53 24.91 3.21
C SER A 112 23.69 24.05 3.72
N ASP A 113 24.10 24.25 4.98
CA ASP A 113 25.18 23.49 5.67
C ASP A 113 24.80 22.04 6.05
N ARG A 114 23.76 21.47 5.42
CA ARG A 114 23.32 20.11 5.75
C ARG A 114 24.20 19.08 5.04
N PRO A 115 24.72 18.06 5.76
CA PRO A 115 25.57 17.05 5.15
C PRO A 115 24.83 16.26 4.05
N GLY A 116 25.59 15.79 3.07
CA GLY A 116 25.14 14.73 2.17
C GLY A 116 24.69 13.52 2.98
N LEU A 117 23.60 12.90 2.57
CA LEU A 117 23.09 11.63 3.12
C LEU A 117 23.67 10.42 2.37
N THR A 118 24.44 10.66 1.31
CA THR A 118 25.07 9.67 0.43
C THR A 118 26.39 10.23 -0.14
N ASP A 119 27.20 9.36 -0.72
CA ASP A 119 28.44 9.74 -1.45
C ASP A 119 28.18 10.18 -2.91
N LEU A 120 26.91 10.35 -3.31
CA LEU A 120 26.53 10.73 -4.67
C LEU A 120 26.68 12.24 -4.90
N SER A 121 26.67 12.65 -6.18
CA SER A 121 26.54 14.08 -6.50
C SER A 121 25.21 14.63 -5.96
N PRO A 122 25.12 15.92 -5.56
CA PRO A 122 23.90 16.46 -4.96
C PRO A 122 22.63 16.27 -5.79
N ALA A 123 22.72 16.38 -7.12
CA ALA A 123 21.57 16.18 -8.00
C ALA A 123 21.14 14.71 -8.09
N GLU A 124 22.10 13.78 -8.17
CA GLU A 124 21.82 12.34 -8.19
C GLU A 124 21.29 11.86 -6.85
N GLU A 125 21.88 12.33 -5.75
CA GLU A 125 21.40 12.07 -4.39
C GLU A 125 19.92 12.44 -4.24
N ILE A 126 19.53 13.65 -4.66
CA ILE A 126 18.13 14.10 -4.56
C ILE A 126 17.21 13.16 -5.34
N ARG A 127 17.56 12.79 -6.58
CA ARG A 127 16.75 11.86 -7.39
C ARG A 127 16.64 10.49 -6.74
N THR A 128 17.76 9.94 -6.26
CA THR A 128 17.81 8.63 -5.60
C THR A 128 16.98 8.64 -4.32
N LEU A 129 17.10 9.67 -3.49
CA LEU A 129 16.33 9.78 -2.25
C LEU A 129 14.83 9.99 -2.52
N LEU A 130 14.46 10.81 -3.50
CA LEU A 130 13.06 10.98 -3.90
C LEU A 130 12.45 9.66 -4.38
N ALA A 131 13.18 8.90 -5.21
CA ALA A 131 12.74 7.58 -5.66
C ALA A 131 12.57 6.60 -4.49
N ARG A 132 13.55 6.52 -3.58
CA ARG A 132 13.49 5.64 -2.39
C ARG A 132 12.36 6.02 -1.42
N ARG A 133 12.03 7.30 -1.30
CA ARG A 133 11.00 7.80 -0.37
C ARG A 133 9.61 7.89 -0.98
N LYS A 134 9.47 7.57 -2.28
CA LYS A 134 8.23 7.76 -3.03
C LYS A 134 7.03 7.11 -2.35
N ASP A 135 7.10 5.81 -2.09
CA ASP A 135 5.97 5.08 -1.49
C ASP A 135 5.64 5.58 -0.09
N ALA A 136 6.64 5.97 0.70
CA ALA A 136 6.43 6.56 2.02
C ALA A 136 5.68 7.91 1.93
N TYR A 137 6.06 8.77 0.97
CA TYR A 137 5.33 10.03 0.73
C TYR A 137 3.92 9.78 0.20
N LEU A 138 3.77 8.89 -0.79
CA LEU A 138 2.48 8.60 -1.40
C LEU A 138 1.50 8.00 -0.40
N GLY A 139 1.94 7.07 0.46
CA GLY A 139 1.10 6.48 1.49
C GLY A 139 0.73 7.48 2.59
N ALA A 140 1.70 8.26 3.08
CA ALA A 140 1.45 9.17 4.20
C ALA A 140 0.54 10.36 3.86
N ALA A 141 0.50 10.79 2.59
CA ALA A 141 -0.20 12.01 2.17
C ALA A 141 -1.67 11.80 1.83
N ASP A 142 -2.57 12.68 2.29
CA ASP A 142 -3.95 12.73 1.80
C ASP A 142 -4.05 13.55 0.51
N THR A 143 -3.29 14.65 0.44
CA THR A 143 -3.25 15.55 -0.73
C THR A 143 -1.80 15.84 -1.11
N CYS A 144 -1.52 15.99 -2.41
CA CYS A 144 -0.20 16.36 -2.92
C CYS A 144 -0.30 17.68 -3.70
N ILE A 145 0.63 18.59 -3.44
CA ILE A 145 0.67 19.94 -4.00
C ILE A 145 2.08 20.21 -4.54
N ASP A 146 2.16 20.50 -5.84
CA ASP A 146 3.40 20.94 -6.47
C ASP A 146 3.69 22.41 -6.14
N THR A 147 4.86 22.66 -5.56
CA THR A 147 5.35 23.98 -5.13
C THR A 147 6.34 24.60 -6.11
N GLY A 148 6.67 23.92 -7.21
CA GLY A 148 7.70 24.36 -8.14
C GLY A 148 7.39 25.69 -8.83
N ARG A 149 6.11 25.94 -9.14
CA ARG A 149 5.64 27.15 -9.84
C ARG A 149 4.72 28.04 -9.01
N ARG A 150 4.68 27.82 -7.70
CA ARG A 150 3.76 28.51 -6.78
C ARG A 150 4.54 29.18 -5.67
N THR A 151 4.09 30.36 -5.27
CA THR A 151 4.56 31.03 -4.07
C THR A 151 4.09 30.27 -2.81
N PRO A 152 4.80 30.40 -1.68
CA PRO A 152 4.34 29.79 -0.41
C PRO A 152 2.94 30.24 0.02
N ALA A 153 2.56 31.49 -0.31
CA ALA A 153 1.23 32.02 -0.03
C ALA A 153 0.14 31.30 -0.84
N GLU A 154 0.33 31.13 -2.15
CA GLU A 154 -0.61 30.40 -3.01
C GLU A 154 -0.76 28.94 -2.57
N VAL A 155 0.33 28.28 -2.17
CA VAL A 155 0.28 26.91 -1.63
C VAL A 155 -0.55 26.86 -0.35
N ALA A 156 -0.35 27.80 0.58
CA ALA A 156 -1.16 27.87 1.79
C ALA A 156 -2.64 28.19 1.48
N ASP A 157 -2.96 28.95 0.42
CA ASP A 157 -4.35 29.22 0.01
C ASP A 157 -5.02 27.97 -0.55
N ILE A 158 -4.28 27.16 -1.33
CA ILE A 158 -4.76 25.84 -1.79
C ILE A 158 -5.08 24.95 -0.58
N ILE A 159 -4.19 24.87 0.40
CA ILE A 159 -4.41 24.05 1.60
C ILE A 159 -5.63 24.54 2.40
N CYS A 160 -5.81 25.85 2.58
CA CYS A 160 -6.99 26.40 3.24
C CYS A 160 -8.30 25.99 2.53
N ARG A 161 -8.35 26.07 1.20
CA ARG A 161 -9.54 25.67 0.43
C ARG A 161 -9.82 24.17 0.55
N GLU A 162 -8.78 23.33 0.48
CA GLU A 162 -8.87 21.89 0.68
C GLU A 162 -9.44 21.54 2.06
N ILE A 163 -8.95 22.20 3.11
CA ILE A 163 -9.42 21.99 4.49
C ILE A 163 -10.90 22.39 4.65
N ARG A 164 -11.32 23.45 3.97
CA ARG A 164 -12.71 23.95 4.00
C ARG A 164 -13.66 23.16 3.10
N GLY A 165 -13.17 22.20 2.32
CA GLY A 165 -13.98 21.45 1.36
C GLY A 165 -14.37 22.25 0.11
N GLU A 166 -13.67 23.36 -0.18
CA GLU A 166 -13.97 24.25 -1.29
C GLU A 166 -13.38 23.76 -2.63
N THR A 167 -12.62 22.67 -2.63
CA THR A 167 -11.99 22.04 -3.81
C THR A 167 -12.86 20.95 -4.44
N GLY A 168 -14.18 21.13 -4.37
CA GLY A 168 -15.17 20.18 -4.87
C GLY A 168 -15.08 19.91 -6.39
N ILE A 169 -15.73 18.82 -6.79
CA ILE A 169 -15.89 18.44 -8.20
C ILE A 169 -16.88 19.38 -8.92
N SER A 170 -16.83 19.41 -10.26
CA SER A 170 -17.75 20.25 -11.04
C SER A 170 -19.22 19.85 -10.82
N PRO A 171 -20.20 20.73 -11.08
CA PRO A 171 -21.62 20.35 -10.99
C PRO A 171 -21.99 19.14 -11.86
N ASP A 172 -21.30 18.95 -12.99
CA ASP A 172 -21.50 17.83 -13.90
C ASP A 172 -20.95 16.53 -13.30
N ASP A 173 -19.73 16.59 -12.75
CA ASP A 173 -19.11 15.49 -12.01
C ASP A 173 -19.94 15.11 -10.78
N ALA A 174 -20.53 16.08 -10.09
CA ALA A 174 -21.39 15.84 -8.93
C ALA A 174 -22.65 15.06 -9.31
N ARG A 175 -23.30 15.42 -10.43
CA ARG A 175 -24.45 14.67 -10.95
C ARG A 175 -24.06 13.27 -11.40
N GLU A 176 -22.93 13.14 -12.08
CA GLU A 176 -22.39 11.86 -12.50
C GLU A 176 -22.06 10.95 -11.31
N ARG A 177 -21.40 11.51 -10.28
CA ARG A 177 -21.07 10.82 -9.03
C ARG A 177 -22.33 10.29 -8.36
N ALA A 178 -23.37 11.13 -8.22
CA ALA A 178 -24.63 10.72 -7.63
C ALA A 178 -25.28 9.55 -8.40
N ALA A 179 -25.35 9.65 -9.73
CA ALA A 179 -25.90 8.60 -10.58
C ALA A 179 -25.11 7.29 -10.51
N LEU A 180 -23.77 7.36 -10.46
CA LEU A 180 -22.94 6.16 -10.29
C LEU A 180 -23.07 5.56 -8.89
N LEU A 181 -23.09 6.37 -7.83
CA LEU A 181 -23.30 5.88 -6.47
C LEU A 181 -24.63 5.14 -6.34
N GLU A 182 -25.71 5.69 -6.90
CA GLU A 182 -27.02 5.02 -6.91
C GLU A 182 -26.95 3.67 -7.64
N ARG A 183 -26.35 3.62 -8.84
CA ARG A 183 -26.20 2.38 -9.61
C ARG A 183 -25.38 1.31 -8.91
N PHE A 184 -24.37 1.71 -8.14
CA PHE A 184 -23.56 0.80 -7.33
C PHE A 184 -24.24 0.41 -6.00
N GLY A 185 -25.40 0.99 -5.67
CA GLY A 185 -26.04 0.79 -4.36
C GLY A 185 -25.29 1.45 -3.20
N LEU A 186 -24.57 2.54 -3.49
CA LEU A 186 -23.69 3.27 -2.57
C LEU A 186 -24.24 4.65 -2.18
N SER A 187 -25.57 4.84 -2.19
CA SER A 187 -26.18 6.12 -1.79
C SER A 187 -25.80 6.55 -0.38
N THR A 188 -25.64 5.60 0.54
CA THR A 188 -25.17 5.85 1.92
C THR A 188 -23.75 6.45 1.95
N LEU A 189 -22.86 6.05 1.03
CA LEU A 189 -21.55 6.68 0.89
C LEU A 189 -21.69 8.13 0.42
N GLY A 190 -22.61 8.42 -0.50
CA GLY A 190 -22.93 9.79 -0.91
C GLY A 190 -23.33 10.66 0.27
N GLU A 191 -24.26 10.19 1.10
CA GLU A 191 -24.71 10.89 2.31
C GLU A 191 -23.59 11.07 3.35
N MET A 192 -22.63 10.14 3.44
CA MET A 192 -21.46 10.29 4.31
C MET A 192 -20.56 11.43 3.81
N LEU A 193 -20.30 11.49 2.51
CA LEU A 193 -19.46 12.52 1.89
C LEU A 193 -20.08 13.92 1.99
N ASP A 194 -21.41 14.00 1.86
CA ASP A 194 -22.12 15.29 1.98
C ASP A 194 -22.12 15.80 3.43
N ARG A 195 -22.14 14.89 4.42
CA ARG A 195 -22.06 15.25 5.85
C ARG A 195 -20.64 15.56 6.32
N ASP A 196 -19.65 14.90 5.74
CA ASP A 196 -18.23 15.06 6.10
C ASP A 196 -17.36 15.23 4.84
N PRO A 197 -17.14 16.47 4.40
CA PRO A 197 -16.26 16.78 3.27
C PRO A 197 -14.79 16.37 3.50
N GLY A 198 -14.39 16.09 4.74
CA GLY A 198 -13.05 15.63 5.10
C GLY A 198 -12.86 14.11 4.98
N LEU A 199 -13.93 13.36 4.73
CA LEU A 199 -13.90 11.90 4.65
C LEU A 199 -13.11 11.43 3.42
N SER A 200 -12.08 10.62 3.66
CA SER A 200 -11.37 9.91 2.58
C SER A 200 -11.99 8.54 2.33
N VAL A 201 -12.04 8.12 1.07
CA VAL A 201 -12.65 6.83 0.69
C VAL A 201 -11.57 5.85 0.26
N CYS A 202 -11.69 4.62 0.71
CA CYS A 202 -11.01 3.47 0.14
C CYS A 202 -12.05 2.43 -0.29
N GLY A 203 -11.65 1.46 -1.10
CA GLY A 203 -12.55 0.33 -1.36
C GLY A 203 -11.92 -0.84 -2.07
N ILE A 204 -12.73 -1.86 -2.31
CA ILE A 204 -12.36 -3.02 -3.12
C ILE A 204 -13.19 -3.03 -4.41
N GLY A 205 -12.52 -3.07 -5.56
CA GLY A 205 -13.12 -3.24 -6.87
C GLY A 205 -13.00 -4.69 -7.37
N GLY A 206 -14.10 -5.27 -7.81
CA GLY A 206 -14.16 -6.65 -8.30
C GLY A 206 -15.55 -7.06 -8.75
N ASN A 207 -15.67 -8.25 -9.33
CA ASN A 207 -16.97 -8.83 -9.65
C ASN A 207 -16.92 -10.36 -9.67
N PRO A 208 -17.52 -11.05 -8.69
CA PRO A 208 -18.10 -10.52 -7.46
C PRO A 208 -17.04 -10.14 -6.41
N CYS A 209 -17.33 -9.17 -5.55
CA CYS A 209 -16.55 -8.82 -4.36
C CYS A 209 -17.39 -8.59 -3.08
N ALA A 210 -18.71 -8.82 -3.12
CA ALA A 210 -19.63 -8.68 -1.98
C ALA A 210 -19.17 -9.45 -0.72
N HIS A 211 -18.60 -10.64 -0.91
CA HIS A 211 -18.10 -11.51 0.17
C HIS A 211 -16.77 -11.05 0.78
N SER A 212 -16.12 -10.01 0.23
CA SER A 212 -14.82 -9.56 0.71
C SER A 212 -14.87 -9.14 2.18
N LYS A 213 -13.87 -9.59 2.96
CA LYS A 213 -13.65 -9.18 4.35
C LYS A 213 -12.90 -7.85 4.48
N SER A 214 -12.39 -7.29 3.37
CA SER A 214 -11.61 -6.04 3.39
C SER A 214 -12.36 -4.87 4.05
N PRO A 215 -13.65 -4.60 3.78
CA PRO A 215 -14.34 -3.50 4.44
C PRO A 215 -14.40 -3.62 5.96
N LEU A 216 -14.57 -4.82 6.51
CA LEU A 216 -14.53 -5.02 7.97
C LEU A 216 -13.15 -4.68 8.53
N LEU A 217 -12.09 -5.25 7.93
CA LEU A 217 -10.72 -5.08 8.37
C LEU A 217 -10.27 -3.60 8.30
N TYR A 218 -10.42 -2.98 7.14
CA TYR A 218 -9.88 -1.63 6.91
C TYR A 218 -10.62 -0.57 7.74
N ASN A 219 -11.94 -0.67 7.90
CA ASN A 219 -12.66 0.27 8.76
C ASN A 219 -12.22 0.15 10.24
N ARG A 220 -12.01 -1.08 10.76
CA ARG A 220 -11.44 -1.28 12.11
C ARG A 220 -10.02 -0.72 12.23
N LEU A 221 -9.19 -0.87 11.21
CA LEU A 221 -7.85 -0.28 11.17
C LEU A 221 -7.89 1.25 11.16
N PHE A 222 -8.77 1.87 10.37
CA PHE A 222 -8.92 3.32 10.33
C PHE A 222 -9.35 3.89 11.68
N GLU A 223 -10.32 3.24 12.33
CA GLU A 223 -10.74 3.59 13.69
C GLU A 223 -9.58 3.48 14.69
N ARG A 224 -8.84 2.37 14.67
CA ARG A 224 -7.66 2.14 15.54
C ARG A 224 -6.59 3.22 15.41
N PHE A 225 -6.45 3.85 14.24
CA PHE A 225 -5.46 4.91 13.98
C PHE A 225 -6.05 6.32 13.93
N GLY A 226 -7.31 6.50 14.34
CA GLY A 226 -7.97 7.82 14.40
C GLY A 226 -8.08 8.50 13.02
N MET A 227 -8.21 7.70 11.96
CA MET A 227 -8.25 8.17 10.58
C MET A 227 -9.69 8.44 10.13
N ASN A 228 -9.93 9.61 9.53
CA ASN A 228 -11.23 9.94 8.95
C ASN A 228 -11.42 9.30 7.57
N TYR A 229 -11.61 7.99 7.56
CA TYR A 229 -11.58 7.16 6.37
C TYR A 229 -12.76 6.18 6.38
N HIS A 230 -13.29 5.86 5.19
CA HIS A 230 -14.28 4.81 5.02
C HIS A 230 -13.87 3.84 3.91
N TYR A 231 -13.98 2.54 4.19
CA TYR A 231 -13.72 1.48 3.22
C TYR A 231 -15.03 0.83 2.75
N THR A 232 -15.28 0.79 1.43
CA THR A 232 -16.48 0.15 0.85
C THR A 232 -16.18 -0.84 -0.29
N ARG A 233 -17.21 -1.38 -0.93
CA ARG A 233 -17.13 -2.29 -2.08
C ARG A 233 -17.60 -1.58 -3.34
N PHE A 234 -16.85 -1.75 -4.43
CA PHE A 234 -17.19 -1.29 -5.77
C PHE A 234 -17.38 -2.52 -6.65
N GLU A 235 -18.53 -3.19 -6.50
CA GLU A 235 -18.87 -4.36 -7.31
C GLU A 235 -19.49 -3.93 -8.64
N TRP A 236 -18.82 -4.23 -9.75
CA TRP A 236 -19.32 -3.86 -11.08
C TRP A 236 -18.74 -4.74 -12.18
N PRO A 237 -19.47 -5.04 -13.27
CA PRO A 237 -19.00 -5.95 -14.34
C PRO A 237 -17.72 -5.55 -15.08
N ASP A 238 -17.36 -4.27 -15.07
CA ASP A 238 -16.17 -3.75 -15.75
C ASP A 238 -15.34 -2.82 -14.86
N VAL A 239 -14.02 -2.91 -14.99
CA VAL A 239 -13.09 -2.11 -14.18
C VAL A 239 -13.08 -0.63 -14.58
N GLY A 240 -13.42 -0.31 -15.84
CA GLY A 240 -13.40 1.06 -16.33
C GLY A 240 -14.41 1.95 -15.58
N THR A 241 -15.62 1.44 -15.35
CA THR A 241 -16.65 2.12 -14.57
C THR A 241 -16.28 2.24 -13.10
N ILE A 242 -15.64 1.22 -12.50
CA ILE A 242 -15.11 1.30 -11.13
C ILE A 242 -14.08 2.43 -11.03
N VAL A 243 -13.14 2.48 -11.96
CA VAL A 243 -12.12 3.52 -11.99
C VAL A 243 -12.75 4.89 -12.25
N ARG A 244 -13.76 5.01 -13.11
CA ARG A 244 -14.49 6.26 -13.34
C ARG A 244 -15.13 6.79 -12.05
N LEU A 245 -15.85 5.95 -11.31
CA LEU A 245 -16.39 6.33 -10.00
C LEU A 245 -15.27 6.73 -9.02
N ALA A 246 -14.17 5.97 -8.98
CA ALA A 246 -13.02 6.29 -8.15
C ALA A 246 -12.41 7.68 -8.41
N HIS A 247 -12.48 8.20 -9.64
CA HIS A 247 -12.01 9.55 -9.96
C HIS A 247 -12.92 10.65 -9.40
N LEU A 248 -14.21 10.36 -9.23
CA LEU A 248 -15.22 11.31 -8.73
C LEU A 248 -15.32 11.33 -7.19
N LEU A 249 -14.67 10.38 -6.52
CA LEU A 249 -14.63 10.27 -5.07
C LEU A 249 -13.33 10.86 -4.52
N PRO A 250 -13.29 11.27 -3.24
CA PRO A 250 -12.03 11.52 -2.53
C PRO A 250 -11.33 10.18 -2.22
N LEU A 251 -11.09 9.38 -3.26
CA LEU A 251 -10.48 8.07 -3.15
C LEU A 251 -9.00 8.22 -2.76
N LYS A 252 -8.57 7.49 -1.73
CA LYS A 252 -7.17 7.31 -1.35
C LYS A 252 -6.59 5.99 -1.84
N GLY A 253 -7.35 4.90 -1.76
CA GLY A 253 -6.85 3.57 -2.13
C GLY A 253 -7.94 2.64 -2.66
N LEU A 254 -7.58 1.81 -3.63
CA LEU A 254 -8.47 0.80 -4.21
C LEU A 254 -7.76 -0.55 -4.24
N SER A 255 -8.27 -1.51 -3.47
CA SER A 255 -7.95 -2.91 -3.67
C SER A 255 -8.60 -3.40 -4.94
N VAL A 256 -7.89 -4.20 -5.72
CA VAL A 256 -8.41 -4.78 -6.96
C VAL A 256 -8.39 -6.29 -6.83
N THR A 257 -9.53 -6.91 -7.04
CA THR A 257 -9.67 -8.38 -7.00
C THR A 257 -10.14 -8.92 -8.35
N ILE A 258 -10.41 -10.22 -8.40
CA ILE A 258 -10.90 -10.93 -9.58
C ILE A 258 -12.13 -10.19 -10.16
N PRO A 259 -12.25 -10.06 -11.50
CA PRO A 259 -11.30 -10.50 -12.53
C PRO A 259 -10.28 -9.42 -12.96
N PHE A 260 -10.24 -8.26 -12.29
CA PHE A 260 -9.71 -7.02 -12.86
C PHE A 260 -8.22 -6.74 -12.61
N LYS A 261 -7.49 -7.62 -11.90
CA LYS A 261 -6.10 -7.34 -11.50
C LYS A 261 -5.16 -7.02 -12.67
N SER A 262 -5.39 -7.60 -13.86
CA SER A 262 -4.60 -7.29 -15.05
C SER A 262 -5.19 -6.13 -15.86
N ASP A 263 -6.52 -6.02 -15.94
CA ASP A 263 -7.18 -4.98 -16.74
C ASP A 263 -7.05 -3.58 -16.15
N VAL A 264 -7.02 -3.47 -14.81
CA VAL A 264 -6.88 -2.18 -14.11
C VAL A 264 -5.59 -1.46 -14.51
N MET A 265 -4.54 -2.19 -14.89
CA MET A 265 -3.23 -1.64 -15.24
C MET A 265 -3.30 -0.61 -16.39
N ARG A 266 -4.31 -0.71 -17.26
CA ARG A 266 -4.53 0.23 -18.38
C ARG A 266 -4.99 1.62 -17.94
N TYR A 267 -5.43 1.75 -16.69
CA TYR A 267 -5.98 2.98 -16.13
C TYR A 267 -5.05 3.64 -15.11
N LEU A 268 -3.81 3.14 -14.96
CA LEU A 268 -2.87 3.61 -13.95
C LEU A 268 -1.81 4.51 -14.59
N ASP A 269 -1.45 5.58 -13.89
CA ASP A 269 -0.38 6.48 -14.31
C ASP A 269 1.00 5.83 -14.17
N GLU A 270 1.14 4.94 -13.20
CA GLU A 270 2.38 4.23 -12.94
C GLU A 270 2.13 2.86 -12.32
N VAL A 271 2.96 1.89 -12.69
CA VAL A 271 2.93 0.53 -12.16
C VAL A 271 4.31 0.22 -11.60
N SER A 272 4.37 -0.21 -10.33
CA SER A 272 5.61 -0.65 -9.68
C SER A 272 6.28 -1.80 -10.43
N GLU A 273 7.61 -1.89 -10.33
CA GLU A 273 8.41 -2.93 -11.00
C GLU A 273 7.92 -4.35 -10.68
N HIS A 274 7.57 -4.61 -9.42
CA HIS A 274 7.01 -5.89 -8.99
C HIS A 274 5.66 -6.19 -9.65
N ALA A 275 4.74 -5.23 -9.66
CA ALA A 275 3.42 -5.42 -10.28
C ALA A 275 3.52 -5.58 -11.80
N ALA A 276 4.43 -4.86 -12.46
CA ALA A 276 4.71 -4.99 -13.88
C ALA A 276 5.28 -6.38 -14.22
N ALA A 277 6.26 -6.85 -13.44
CA ALA A 277 6.82 -8.20 -13.58
C ALA A 277 5.75 -9.29 -13.39
N ILE A 278 4.86 -9.12 -12.41
CA ILE A 278 3.73 -10.04 -12.13
C ILE A 278 2.62 -9.91 -13.18
N GLY A 279 2.47 -8.76 -13.83
CA GLY A 279 1.41 -8.49 -14.81
C GLY A 279 0.02 -8.40 -14.18
N ALA A 280 -0.03 -7.99 -12.90
CA ALA A 280 -1.26 -7.84 -12.14
C ALA A 280 -1.05 -6.81 -11.02
N VAL A 281 -2.05 -5.96 -10.80
CA VAL A 281 -2.14 -4.99 -9.70
C VAL A 281 -3.31 -5.40 -8.80
N ASN A 282 -3.07 -5.53 -7.50
CA ASN A 282 -4.12 -5.74 -6.49
C ASN A 282 -4.32 -4.53 -5.57
N THR A 283 -3.44 -3.52 -5.67
CA THR A 283 -3.43 -2.33 -4.80
C THR A 283 -3.18 -1.10 -5.63
N VAL A 284 -4.12 -0.17 -5.63
CA VAL A 284 -3.99 1.15 -6.26
C VAL A 284 -3.96 2.21 -5.17
N VAL A 285 -2.96 3.09 -5.21
CA VAL A 285 -2.84 4.25 -4.32
C VAL A 285 -3.09 5.51 -5.14
N ARG A 286 -3.95 6.41 -4.65
CA ARG A 286 -4.18 7.71 -5.27
C ARG A 286 -3.47 8.80 -4.50
N CYS A 287 -2.75 9.67 -5.21
CA CYS A 287 -2.10 10.84 -4.63
C CYS A 287 -1.80 11.89 -5.72
N GLY A 288 -2.17 13.15 -5.47
CA GLY A 288 -1.93 14.24 -6.43
C GLY A 288 -2.64 14.06 -7.77
N GLY A 289 -3.84 13.48 -7.74
CA GLY A 289 -4.62 13.19 -8.95
C GLY A 289 -4.16 11.98 -9.76
N ARG A 290 -3.05 11.33 -9.38
CA ARG A 290 -2.47 10.18 -10.08
C ARG A 290 -2.74 8.86 -9.36
N LEU A 291 -2.79 7.77 -10.11
CA LEU A 291 -3.00 6.40 -9.66
C LEU A 291 -1.72 5.56 -9.80
N TYR A 292 -1.27 4.98 -8.69
CA TYR A 292 -0.06 4.16 -8.59
C TYR A 292 -0.42 2.71 -8.29
N GLY A 293 0.04 1.79 -9.15
CA GLY A 293 -0.27 0.36 -9.09
C GLY A 293 0.79 -0.49 -8.41
N HIS A 294 0.37 -1.26 -7.42
CA HIS A 294 1.20 -2.20 -6.68
C HIS A 294 0.58 -3.60 -6.66
N ASN A 295 1.43 -4.59 -6.40
CA ASN A 295 1.00 -5.96 -6.12
C ASN A 295 1.53 -6.33 -4.73
N THR A 296 0.63 -6.65 -3.80
CA THR A 296 0.97 -7.10 -2.45
C THR A 296 0.70 -8.59 -2.24
N ASP A 297 0.06 -9.27 -3.21
CA ASP A 297 -0.20 -10.71 -3.15
C ASP A 297 1.12 -11.50 -3.06
N TRP A 298 2.16 -11.08 -3.79
CA TRP A 298 3.44 -11.79 -3.76
C TRP A 298 4.15 -11.67 -2.41
N LEU A 299 3.95 -10.56 -1.68
CA LEU A 299 4.41 -10.42 -0.30
C LEU A 299 3.57 -11.30 0.64
N GLY A 300 2.28 -11.43 0.35
CA GLY A 300 1.37 -12.39 0.99
C GLY A 300 1.86 -13.83 0.91
N VAL A 301 2.41 -14.22 -0.25
CA VAL A 301 2.99 -15.57 -0.44
C VAL A 301 4.40 -15.67 0.15
N ARG A 302 5.23 -14.65 -0.05
CA ARG A 302 6.65 -14.67 0.34
C ARG A 302 6.85 -14.68 1.85
N ALA A 303 6.08 -13.87 2.60
CA ALA A 303 6.34 -13.67 4.03
C ALA A 303 6.22 -14.97 4.85
N PRO A 304 5.19 -15.82 4.68
CA PRO A 304 5.12 -17.12 5.35
C PRO A 304 6.26 -18.09 4.98
N LEU A 305 6.82 -17.93 3.78
CA LEU A 305 7.84 -18.84 3.23
C LEU A 305 9.28 -18.32 3.37
N VAL A 306 9.52 -17.16 4.01
CA VAL A 306 10.85 -16.52 4.02
C VAL A 306 11.95 -17.37 4.66
N HIS A 307 11.57 -18.30 5.53
CA HIS A 307 12.46 -19.26 6.19
C HIS A 307 12.88 -20.42 5.27
N ARG A 308 12.25 -20.56 4.10
CA ARG A 308 12.56 -21.54 3.06
C ARG A 308 13.17 -20.82 1.86
N ARG A 309 14.43 -21.13 1.56
CA ARG A 309 15.17 -20.58 0.42
C ARG A 309 15.83 -21.70 -0.36
N GLY A 310 15.88 -21.56 -1.68
CA GLY A 310 16.30 -22.64 -2.56
C GLY A 310 15.33 -23.83 -2.55
N GLY A 311 15.72 -24.92 -3.21
CA GLY A 311 14.88 -26.11 -3.35
C GLY A 311 13.89 -26.02 -4.50
N ARG A 312 13.00 -27.01 -4.58
CA ARG A 312 12.04 -27.17 -5.68
C ARG A 312 10.64 -26.76 -5.23
N ALA A 313 10.02 -25.87 -5.99
CA ALA A 313 8.67 -25.41 -5.73
C ALA A 313 7.73 -25.73 -6.90
N VAL A 314 6.50 -26.12 -6.58
CA VAL A 314 5.42 -26.28 -7.56
C VAL A 314 4.32 -25.27 -7.29
N VAL A 315 3.89 -24.56 -8.33
CA VAL A 315 2.69 -23.71 -8.28
C VAL A 315 1.57 -24.40 -9.06
N LEU A 316 0.46 -24.70 -8.39
CA LEU A 316 -0.74 -25.29 -8.99
C LEU A 316 -1.68 -24.16 -9.41
N GLY A 317 -1.81 -23.94 -10.72
CA GLY A 317 -2.61 -22.87 -11.30
C GLY A 317 -1.80 -21.95 -12.22
N ALA A 318 -2.51 -21.14 -13.01
CA ALA A 318 -1.89 -20.21 -13.96
C ALA A 318 -2.63 -18.84 -14.02
N GLY A 319 -3.35 -18.48 -12.96
CA GLY A 319 -4.04 -17.19 -12.83
C GLY A 319 -3.17 -16.10 -12.19
N GLY A 320 -3.78 -14.95 -11.86
CA GLY A 320 -3.07 -13.83 -11.23
C GLY A 320 -2.41 -14.18 -9.88
N ALA A 321 -3.09 -14.96 -9.03
CA ALA A 321 -2.52 -15.45 -7.77
C ALA A 321 -1.32 -16.39 -8.01
N ALA A 322 -1.39 -17.24 -9.04
CA ALA A 322 -0.27 -18.10 -9.43
C ALA A 322 0.93 -17.27 -9.91
N ALA A 323 0.70 -16.18 -10.65
CA ALA A 323 1.77 -15.28 -11.06
C ALA A 323 2.46 -14.60 -9.88
N ALA A 324 1.69 -14.14 -8.88
CA ALA A 324 2.24 -13.60 -7.64
C ALA A 324 3.02 -14.67 -6.85
N ALA A 325 2.54 -15.92 -6.80
CA ALA A 325 3.22 -17.03 -6.15
C ALA A 325 4.55 -17.39 -6.84
N VAL A 326 4.56 -17.51 -8.18
CA VAL A 326 5.78 -17.77 -8.95
C VAL A 326 6.81 -16.66 -8.69
N TYR A 327 6.39 -15.40 -8.71
CA TYR A 327 7.25 -14.27 -8.42
C TYR A 327 7.84 -14.37 -7.00
N ALA A 328 6.99 -14.60 -5.99
CA ALA A 328 7.42 -14.76 -4.61
C ALA A 328 8.47 -15.86 -4.45
N LEU A 329 8.22 -17.05 -5.00
CA LEU A 329 9.11 -18.20 -4.90
C LEU A 329 10.45 -17.97 -5.63
N LYS A 330 10.43 -17.28 -6.77
CA LYS A 330 11.67 -16.87 -7.47
C LYS A 330 12.51 -15.90 -6.63
N THR A 331 11.90 -14.98 -5.88
CA THR A 331 12.63 -14.10 -4.93
C THR A 331 13.19 -14.83 -3.70
N LEU A 332 12.80 -16.10 -3.51
CA LEU A 332 13.35 -17.01 -2.50
C LEU A 332 14.35 -18.01 -3.11
N ASP A 333 14.82 -17.75 -4.33
CA ASP A 333 15.83 -18.53 -5.04
C ASP A 333 15.40 -19.98 -5.35
N MET A 334 14.10 -20.24 -5.43
CA MET A 334 13.56 -21.58 -5.69
C MET A 334 13.52 -21.94 -7.19
N ASP A 335 13.70 -23.22 -7.49
CA ASP A 335 13.43 -23.79 -8.81
C ASP A 335 11.93 -24.09 -8.95
N VAL A 336 11.24 -23.23 -9.70
CA VAL A 336 9.78 -23.22 -9.78
C VAL A 336 9.28 -23.98 -11.02
N THR A 337 8.30 -24.87 -10.81
CA THR A 337 7.50 -25.51 -11.85
C THR A 337 6.04 -25.06 -11.76
N VAL A 338 5.44 -24.66 -12.88
CA VAL A 338 4.02 -24.26 -12.95
C VAL A 338 3.20 -25.39 -13.54
N LEU A 339 2.25 -25.92 -12.77
CA LEU A 339 1.34 -26.97 -13.24
C LEU A 339 -0.09 -26.44 -13.30
N ALA A 340 -0.79 -26.67 -14.41
CA ALA A 340 -2.18 -26.25 -14.54
C ALA A 340 -3.02 -27.22 -15.38
N ARG A 341 -4.34 -27.19 -15.17
CA ARG A 341 -5.29 -27.97 -16.00
C ARG A 341 -5.14 -27.73 -17.50
N ARG A 342 -4.79 -26.49 -17.89
CA ARG A 342 -4.52 -26.11 -19.28
C ARG A 342 -3.01 -25.85 -19.42
N ALA A 343 -2.30 -26.79 -20.04
CA ALA A 343 -0.85 -26.71 -20.24
C ALA A 343 -0.42 -25.40 -20.92
N ALA A 344 -1.17 -24.92 -21.93
CA ALA A 344 -0.87 -23.65 -22.60
C ALA A 344 -0.91 -22.43 -21.65
N ALA A 345 -1.75 -22.46 -20.61
CA ALA A 345 -1.78 -21.39 -19.61
C ALA A 345 -0.56 -21.45 -18.68
N ALA A 346 -0.17 -22.66 -18.25
CA ALA A 346 1.05 -22.88 -17.48
C ALA A 346 2.30 -22.44 -18.27
N GLN A 347 2.39 -22.83 -19.55
CA GLN A 347 3.48 -22.43 -20.45
C GLN A 347 3.62 -20.91 -20.55
N ARG A 348 2.52 -20.17 -20.76
CA ARG A 348 2.57 -18.70 -20.82
C ARG A 348 3.06 -18.10 -19.52
N LEU A 349 2.59 -18.58 -18.37
CA LEU A 349 3.02 -18.07 -17.08
C LEU A 349 4.50 -18.39 -16.82
N ALA A 350 4.91 -19.62 -17.05
CA ALA A 350 6.27 -20.07 -16.86
C ALA A 350 7.27 -19.37 -17.80
N GLY A 351 6.88 -19.13 -19.04
CA GLY A 351 7.70 -18.38 -20.01
C GLY A 351 8.04 -16.97 -19.55
N ARG A 352 7.14 -16.31 -18.82
CA ARG A 352 7.39 -14.95 -18.26
C ARG A 352 8.47 -14.92 -17.18
N PHE A 353 8.66 -16.03 -16.47
CA PHE A 353 9.57 -16.13 -15.32
C PHE A 353 10.75 -17.08 -15.54
N GLY A 354 10.87 -17.68 -16.74
CA GLY A 354 11.86 -18.71 -17.02
C GLY A 354 11.71 -19.92 -16.09
N CYS A 355 10.51 -20.47 -15.99
CA CYS A 355 10.19 -21.63 -15.13
C CYS A 355 9.92 -22.88 -15.96
N ARG A 356 9.95 -24.04 -15.29
CA ARG A 356 9.40 -25.29 -15.85
C ARG A 356 7.87 -25.23 -15.84
N TRP A 357 7.22 -25.99 -16.71
CA TRP A 357 5.75 -26.06 -16.77
C TRP A 357 5.26 -27.43 -17.21
N GLY A 358 4.02 -27.76 -16.87
CA GLY A 358 3.37 -29.02 -17.24
C GLY A 358 1.87 -29.02 -17.00
N GLY A 359 1.24 -30.14 -17.31
CA GLY A 359 -0.13 -30.47 -16.93
C GLY A 359 -0.26 -30.75 -15.43
N LEU A 360 -1.46 -30.63 -14.88
CA LEU A 360 -1.70 -30.86 -13.46
C LEU A 360 -1.36 -32.30 -13.02
N ASP A 361 -1.59 -33.29 -13.89
CA ASP A 361 -1.34 -34.70 -13.60
C ASP A 361 0.16 -35.03 -13.43
N GLU A 362 1.05 -34.17 -13.91
CA GLU A 362 2.51 -34.30 -13.75
C GLU A 362 2.99 -34.00 -12.33
N PHE A 363 2.10 -33.58 -11.43
CA PHE A 363 2.44 -33.48 -10.00
C PHE A 363 2.75 -34.85 -9.38
N LYS A 364 2.17 -35.94 -9.91
CA LYS A 364 2.38 -37.29 -9.37
C LYS A 364 3.84 -37.69 -9.48
N GLY A 365 4.46 -38.04 -8.34
CA GLY A 365 5.89 -38.34 -8.28
C GLY A 365 6.78 -37.10 -8.20
N SER A 366 6.21 -35.91 -7.99
CA SER A 366 6.96 -34.67 -7.76
C SER A 366 7.86 -34.77 -6.54
N ASP A 367 9.07 -34.24 -6.71
CA ASP A 367 10.12 -34.11 -5.70
C ASP A 367 10.11 -32.72 -5.04
N ALA A 368 9.00 -31.98 -5.17
CA ALA A 368 8.82 -30.66 -4.61
C ALA A 368 9.02 -30.64 -3.08
N ASP A 369 9.58 -29.53 -2.62
CA ASP A 369 9.75 -29.18 -1.20
C ASP A 369 8.62 -28.23 -0.76
N VAL A 370 8.17 -27.35 -1.66
CA VAL A 370 7.07 -26.40 -1.45
C VAL A 370 6.03 -26.51 -2.56
N VAL A 371 4.76 -26.54 -2.20
CA VAL A 371 3.63 -26.50 -3.14
C VAL A 371 2.73 -25.34 -2.80
N VAL A 372 2.54 -24.43 -3.77
CA VAL A 372 1.59 -23.32 -3.64
C VAL A 372 0.37 -23.60 -4.50
N HIS A 373 -0.77 -23.84 -3.86
CA HIS A 373 -2.04 -24.04 -4.54
C HIS A 373 -2.73 -22.69 -4.79
N ALA A 374 -2.81 -22.29 -6.07
CA ALA A 374 -3.28 -20.98 -6.51
C ALA A 374 -4.47 -21.10 -7.49
N THR A 375 -5.31 -22.12 -7.32
CA THR A 375 -6.58 -22.27 -8.06
C THR A 375 -7.78 -22.00 -7.15
N PRO A 376 -8.97 -21.78 -7.71
CA PRO A 376 -10.20 -21.70 -6.91
C PRO A 376 -10.73 -23.05 -6.37
N VAL A 377 -10.07 -24.18 -6.63
CA VAL A 377 -10.53 -25.50 -6.13
C VAL A 377 -10.27 -25.59 -4.63
N GLY A 378 -11.23 -26.04 -3.84
CA GLY A 378 -11.19 -26.04 -2.37
C GLY A 378 -12.11 -24.99 -1.73
N MET A 379 -12.78 -24.16 -2.54
CA MET A 379 -13.86 -23.26 -2.13
C MET A 379 -15.12 -23.46 -2.98
N GLU A 380 -16.26 -23.00 -2.47
CA GLU A 380 -17.52 -23.07 -3.21
C GLU A 380 -17.39 -22.43 -4.61
N PRO A 381 -17.91 -23.10 -5.67
CA PRO A 381 -18.72 -24.33 -5.63
C PRO A 381 -17.94 -25.66 -5.69
N ASP A 382 -16.61 -25.63 -5.85
CA ASP A 382 -15.78 -26.84 -5.99
C ASP A 382 -14.89 -27.04 -4.76
N THR A 383 -15.43 -27.66 -3.72
CA THR A 383 -14.76 -27.87 -2.42
C THR A 383 -13.84 -29.10 -2.36
N ARG A 384 -13.61 -29.76 -3.50
CA ARG A 384 -12.75 -30.95 -3.58
C ARG A 384 -11.28 -30.61 -3.32
N SER A 385 -10.48 -31.62 -3.01
CA SER A 385 -9.02 -31.45 -2.99
C SER A 385 -8.44 -31.56 -4.40
N LEU A 386 -7.46 -30.73 -4.70
CA LEU A 386 -6.70 -30.83 -5.95
C LEU A 386 -5.68 -31.98 -5.92
N LEU A 387 -5.19 -32.33 -4.73
CA LEU A 387 -4.21 -33.40 -4.48
C LEU A 387 -4.72 -34.32 -3.38
N ALA A 388 -4.49 -35.63 -3.51
CA ALA A 388 -4.77 -36.59 -2.45
C ALA A 388 -3.58 -36.71 -1.49
N ALA A 389 -3.79 -37.25 -0.28
CA ALA A 389 -2.72 -37.48 0.68
C ALA A 389 -1.59 -38.39 0.11
N CYS A 390 -1.94 -39.34 -0.77
CA CYS A 390 -0.97 -40.22 -1.42
C CYS A 390 -0.11 -39.52 -2.49
N ASP A 391 -0.51 -38.32 -2.95
CA ASP A 391 0.30 -37.50 -3.86
C ASP A 391 1.35 -36.68 -3.08
N LEU A 392 1.27 -36.63 -1.75
CA LEU A 392 2.07 -35.77 -0.88
C LEU A 392 3.11 -36.57 -0.09
N ARG A 393 4.24 -35.92 0.24
CA ARG A 393 5.32 -36.50 1.05
C ARG A 393 5.47 -35.75 2.36
N ALA A 394 5.73 -36.50 3.43
CA ALA A 394 6.03 -35.92 4.74
C ALA A 394 7.21 -34.93 4.63
N GLY A 395 7.09 -33.78 5.31
CA GLY A 395 8.08 -32.70 5.27
C GLY A 395 7.94 -31.70 4.11
N MET A 396 7.05 -31.94 3.14
CA MET A 396 6.63 -30.90 2.19
C MET A 396 5.92 -29.75 2.91
N THR A 397 5.99 -28.54 2.35
CA THR A 397 5.16 -27.42 2.76
C THR A 397 4.06 -27.16 1.74
N ILE A 398 2.81 -27.23 2.18
CA ILE A 398 1.64 -26.96 1.35
C ILE A 398 1.06 -25.61 1.75
N PHE A 399 1.15 -24.64 0.84
CA PHE A 399 0.52 -23.33 0.99
C PHE A 399 -0.71 -23.26 0.08
N ASP A 400 -1.90 -23.37 0.69
CA ASP A 400 -3.16 -23.21 -0.02
C ASP A 400 -3.59 -21.74 -0.01
N LEU A 401 -3.71 -21.09 -1.18
CA LEU A 401 -4.13 -19.69 -1.25
C LEU A 401 -5.65 -19.51 -1.12
N VAL A 402 -6.42 -20.60 -1.08
CA VAL A 402 -7.83 -20.57 -0.73
C VAL A 402 -7.96 -20.30 0.77
N TYR A 403 -8.67 -19.22 1.13
CA TYR A 403 -8.81 -18.78 2.52
C TYR A 403 -10.23 -18.95 3.09
N THR A 404 -11.21 -19.27 2.24
CA THR A 404 -12.59 -19.54 2.65
C THR A 404 -13.08 -20.82 1.97
N PRO A 405 -13.25 -21.93 2.71
CA PRO A 405 -13.02 -22.09 4.15
C PRO A 405 -11.52 -22.06 4.52
N PRO A 406 -11.15 -21.75 5.79
CA PRO A 406 -9.76 -21.82 6.25
C PRO A 406 -9.18 -23.24 6.21
N GLU A 407 -10.02 -24.26 6.46
CA GLU A 407 -9.64 -25.66 6.44
C GLU A 407 -10.17 -26.32 5.14
N THR A 408 -9.37 -26.26 4.08
CA THR A 408 -9.72 -26.87 2.79
C THR A 408 -9.49 -28.38 2.80
N ALA A 409 -10.01 -29.09 1.80
CA ALA A 409 -9.74 -30.51 1.63
C ALA A 409 -8.25 -30.79 1.38
N LEU A 410 -7.53 -29.87 0.72
CA LEU A 410 -6.09 -29.97 0.50
C LEU A 410 -5.29 -29.82 1.80
N ILE A 411 -5.64 -28.85 2.65
CA ILE A 411 -4.99 -28.66 3.95
C ILE A 411 -5.16 -29.90 4.83
N ARG A 412 -6.36 -30.51 4.86
CA ARG A 412 -6.59 -31.76 5.58
C ARG A 412 -5.71 -32.90 5.05
N ALA A 413 -5.73 -33.14 3.74
CA ALA A 413 -4.91 -34.18 3.11
C ALA A 413 -3.40 -33.98 3.36
N ALA A 414 -2.94 -32.74 3.36
CA ALA A 414 -1.55 -32.40 3.65
C ALA A 414 -1.16 -32.71 5.10
N ARG A 415 -2.03 -32.42 6.08
CA ARG A 415 -1.78 -32.78 7.49
C ARG A 415 -1.75 -34.29 7.68
N GLU A 416 -2.68 -35.02 7.05
CA GLU A 416 -2.70 -36.49 7.07
C GLU A 416 -1.40 -37.10 6.51
N ALA A 417 -0.82 -36.47 5.49
CA ALA A 417 0.45 -36.87 4.89
C ALA A 417 1.71 -36.43 5.67
N GLY A 418 1.56 -35.72 6.80
CA GLY A 418 2.69 -35.20 7.58
C GLY A 418 3.40 -34.00 6.95
N CYS A 419 2.69 -33.22 6.14
CA CYS A 419 3.20 -31.97 5.58
C CYS A 419 3.05 -30.80 6.57
N GLU A 420 3.90 -29.79 6.43
CA GLU A 420 3.64 -28.47 6.98
C GLU A 420 2.54 -27.80 6.13
N THR A 421 1.57 -27.14 6.78
CA THR A 421 0.47 -26.48 6.08
C THR A 421 0.41 -24.99 6.40
N ILE A 422 0.31 -24.17 5.36
CA ILE A 422 0.07 -22.73 5.45
C ILE A 422 -1.31 -22.44 4.85
N PRO A 423 -2.30 -22.00 5.66
CA PRO A 423 -3.65 -21.71 5.16
C PRO A 423 -3.70 -20.37 4.40
N GLY A 424 -4.69 -20.21 3.53
CA GLY A 424 -4.80 -19.01 2.68
C GLY A 424 -5.07 -17.72 3.45
N THR A 425 -5.52 -17.85 4.70
CA THR A 425 -5.65 -16.71 5.62
C THR A 425 -4.32 -15.99 5.81
N GLU A 426 -3.18 -16.69 5.78
CA GLU A 426 -1.86 -16.07 5.91
C GLU A 426 -1.51 -15.20 4.71
N MET A 427 -1.85 -15.64 3.49
CA MET A 427 -1.73 -14.79 2.30
C MET A 427 -2.56 -13.52 2.47
N PHE A 428 -3.83 -13.64 2.88
CA PHE A 428 -4.73 -12.50 3.07
C PHE A 428 -4.22 -11.52 4.13
N VAL A 429 -3.70 -12.01 5.26
CA VAL A 429 -3.13 -11.20 6.34
C VAL A 429 -1.93 -10.40 5.84
N HIS A 430 -0.94 -11.08 5.24
CA HIS A 430 0.31 -10.43 4.85
C HIS A 430 0.13 -9.48 3.66
N GLN A 431 -0.74 -9.79 2.69
CA GLN A 431 -1.04 -8.85 1.61
C GLN A 431 -1.82 -7.62 2.10
N ALA A 432 -2.66 -7.76 3.13
CA ALA A 432 -3.40 -6.65 3.74
C ALA A 432 -2.50 -5.73 4.59
N VAL A 433 -1.53 -6.30 5.33
CA VAL A 433 -0.52 -5.53 6.07
C VAL A 433 0.20 -4.56 5.14
N GLU A 434 0.73 -5.08 4.02
CA GLU A 434 1.47 -4.25 3.08
C GLU A 434 0.55 -3.26 2.35
N GLN A 435 -0.65 -3.69 1.98
CA GLN A 435 -1.60 -2.81 1.30
C GLN A 435 -2.01 -1.64 2.20
N PHE A 436 -2.25 -1.87 3.49
CA PHE A 436 -2.49 -0.80 4.46
C PHE A 436 -1.31 0.17 4.55
N ARG A 437 -0.07 -0.35 4.56
CA ARG A 437 1.15 0.46 4.56
C ARG A 437 1.27 1.32 3.30
N LEU A 438 1.02 0.76 2.12
CA LEU A 438 1.08 1.52 0.86
C LEU A 438 -0.01 2.60 0.78
N ILE A 439 -1.22 2.30 1.27
CA ILE A 439 -2.35 3.24 1.22
C ILE A 439 -2.21 4.37 2.25
N THR A 440 -1.68 4.09 3.44
CA THR A 440 -1.73 5.03 4.59
C THR A 440 -0.37 5.49 5.09
N GLY A 441 0.71 4.81 4.68
CA GLY A 441 2.06 4.97 5.23
C GLY A 441 2.23 4.35 6.63
N ILE A 442 1.19 3.77 7.24
CA ILE A 442 1.23 3.17 8.58
C ILE A 442 1.53 1.67 8.46
N ALA A 443 2.48 1.18 9.26
CA ALA A 443 2.74 -0.25 9.36
C ALA A 443 1.94 -0.88 10.51
N VAL A 444 1.43 -2.09 10.27
CA VAL A 444 0.71 -2.89 11.27
C VAL A 444 1.30 -4.28 11.35
N ALA A 445 1.32 -4.86 12.54
CA ALA A 445 1.76 -6.23 12.73
C ALA A 445 0.72 -7.22 12.16
N PRO A 446 1.13 -8.35 11.56
CA PRO A 446 0.22 -9.40 11.11
C PRO A 446 -0.78 -9.86 12.17
N GLU A 447 -0.36 -9.90 13.44
CA GLU A 447 -1.17 -10.30 14.59
C GLU A 447 -2.39 -9.40 14.77
N VAL A 448 -2.22 -8.09 14.60
CA VAL A 448 -3.32 -7.11 14.64
C VAL A 448 -4.34 -7.39 13.54
N VAL A 449 -3.87 -7.75 12.34
CA VAL A 449 -4.76 -8.08 11.23
C VAL A 449 -5.50 -9.39 11.49
N ARG A 450 -4.85 -10.40 12.06
CA ARG A 450 -5.51 -11.66 12.47
C ARG A 450 -6.61 -11.42 13.51
N GLU A 451 -6.31 -10.63 14.55
CA GLU A 451 -7.27 -10.24 15.59
C GLU A 451 -8.50 -9.53 15.00
N MET A 452 -8.30 -8.66 14.01
CA MET A 452 -9.39 -7.92 13.37
C MET A 452 -10.23 -8.74 12.39
N LEU A 453 -9.77 -9.92 12.00
CA LEU A 453 -10.49 -10.84 11.10
C LEU A 453 -11.25 -11.94 11.85
N ALA A 454 -10.90 -12.15 13.13
CA ALA A 454 -11.73 -12.88 14.08
C ALA A 454 -12.99 -12.07 14.44
#